data_AF-A0A920W9E7-F1
#
_entry.id   AF-A0A920W9E7-F1
#
_cell.length_a   1.000
_cell.length_b   1.000
_cell.length_c   1.000
_cell.angle_alpha   90.00
_cell.angle_beta   90.00
_cell.angle_gamma   90.00
#
_symmetry.space_group_name_H-M   'P 1'
#
loop_
_entity.id
_entity.type
_entity.pdbx_description
1 polymer ?
#
loop_
_entity_poly.entity_id
_entity_poly.type
_entity_poly.pdbx_seq_one_letter_code
_entity_poly.pdbx_strand_id
1 'polypeptide(L)'
;MGKLSNPDRHIDRMTVPEVVINRLPQYVRVLKSLISDEIQVVNSQFLGKKLQITPTQIRKDLSYFGRFGKQGRGYSVNNLLEELKQILGLNYEWNVVLVGVGRLGRAILSYPGFNPDGFHLIAAIDKNPDLFGAKISTDCWLALLRPIHF
;
A
#
# COMPACT_ATOMS: atom_id res chain seq x y z
N MET A 1 -20.13 27.06 0.59
CA MET A 1 -19.33 26.23 -0.34
C MET A 1 -18.22 25.57 0.46
N GLY A 2 -18.05 24.25 0.37
CA GLY A 2 -16.97 23.50 1.03
C GLY A 2 -17.37 22.80 2.33
N LYS A 3 -17.99 21.61 2.23
CA LYS A 3 -18.09 20.70 3.40
C LYS A 3 -16.71 20.08 3.63
N LEU A 4 -16.16 20.36 4.80
CA LEU A 4 -14.93 19.81 5.35
C LEU A 4 -14.92 18.28 5.20
N SER A 5 -13.80 17.77 4.68
CA SER A 5 -13.36 16.38 4.81
C SER A 5 -13.35 16.00 6.28
N ASN A 6 -14.24 15.09 6.67
CA ASN A 6 -14.34 14.61 8.05
C ASN A 6 -13.09 13.79 8.43
N PRO A 7 -12.23 14.24 9.35
CA PRO A 7 -11.00 13.53 9.71
C PRO A 7 -11.24 12.37 10.70
N ASP A 8 -12.45 12.26 11.27
CA ASP A 8 -12.79 11.25 12.28
C ASP A 8 -13.63 10.11 11.70
N ARG A 9 -13.10 9.39 10.71
CA ARG A 9 -13.58 8.02 10.47
C ARG A 9 -12.78 7.08 11.37
N HIS A 10 -13.23 6.94 12.61
CA HIS A 10 -12.78 5.85 13.48
C HIS A 10 -13.20 4.52 12.82
N ILE A 11 -12.32 3.94 12.00
CA ILE A 11 -12.44 2.53 11.61
C ILE A 11 -12.21 1.79 12.92
N ASP A 12 -13.26 1.20 13.48
CA ASP A 12 -13.11 0.30 14.61
C ASP A 12 -12.33 -0.92 14.12
N ARG A 13 -11.00 -0.84 14.30
CA ARG A 13 -10.02 -1.84 13.84
C ARG A 13 -10.34 -3.24 14.38
N MET A 14 -11.16 -3.36 15.42
CA MET A 14 -11.61 -4.64 15.97
C MET A 14 -12.72 -5.34 15.15
N THR A 15 -13.27 -4.72 14.10
CA THR A 15 -14.42 -5.28 13.36
C THR A 15 -14.15 -5.73 11.93
N VAL A 16 -12.98 -5.41 11.37
CA VAL A 16 -12.64 -5.78 9.99
C VAL A 16 -11.81 -7.07 9.99
N PRO A 17 -12.23 -8.14 9.31
CA PRO A 17 -11.46 -9.38 9.26
C PRO A 17 -10.08 -9.16 8.59
N GLU A 18 -9.03 -9.74 9.15
CA GLU A 18 -7.66 -9.67 8.61
C GLU A 18 -7.59 -10.12 7.14
N VAL A 19 -8.36 -11.15 6.80
CA VAL A 19 -8.52 -11.68 5.44
C VAL A 19 -9.01 -10.62 4.45
N VAL A 20 -9.79 -9.63 4.88
CA VAL A 20 -10.20 -8.48 4.05
C VAL A 20 -9.05 -7.50 3.86
N ILE A 21 -8.33 -7.18 4.95
CA ILE A 21 -7.18 -6.27 4.93
C ILE A 21 -6.09 -6.79 3.97
N ASN A 22 -5.78 -8.08 4.05
CA ASN A 22 -4.79 -8.75 3.20
C ASN A 22 -5.15 -8.74 1.70
N ARG A 23 -6.43 -8.51 1.35
CA ARG A 23 -6.84 -8.36 -0.06
C ARG A 23 -6.70 -6.94 -0.60
N LEU A 24 -6.77 -5.91 0.25
CA LEU A 24 -6.77 -4.51 -0.20
C LEU A 24 -5.59 -4.14 -1.12
N PRO A 25 -4.35 -4.62 -0.90
CA PRO A 25 -3.25 -4.35 -1.82
C PRO A 25 -3.52 -4.84 -3.25
N GLN A 26 -4.25 -5.94 -3.42
CA GLN A 26 -4.64 -6.45 -4.74
C GLN A 26 -5.67 -5.54 -5.41
N TYR A 27 -6.64 -5.02 -4.64
CA TYR A 27 -7.59 -4.02 -5.13
C TYR A 27 -6.84 -2.77 -5.61
N VAL A 28 -5.91 -2.23 -4.81
CA VAL A 28 -5.08 -1.08 -5.18
C VAL A 28 -4.33 -1.33 -6.48
N ARG A 29 -3.70 -2.50 -6.64
CA ARG A 29 -2.98 -2.86 -7.87
C ARG A 29 -3.90 -2.89 -9.10
N VAL A 30 -5.07 -3.51 -8.99
CA VAL A 30 -6.04 -3.54 -10.10
C VAL A 30 -6.55 -2.14 -10.41
N LEU A 31 -6.89 -1.34 -9.40
CA LEU A 31 -7.39 0.02 -9.61
C LEU A 31 -6.35 0.93 -10.27
N LYS A 32 -5.06 0.82 -9.89
CA LYS A 32 -3.96 1.51 -10.58
C LYS A 32 -3.90 1.15 -12.07
N SER A 33 -4.04 -0.14 -12.41
CA SER A 33 -4.12 -0.58 -13.81
C SER A 33 -5.32 0.01 -14.54
N LEU A 34 -6.48 0.10 -13.88
CA LEU A 34 -7.68 0.68 -14.49
C LEU A 34 -7.55 2.18 -14.75
N ILE A 35 -6.79 2.91 -13.91
CA ILE A 35 -6.45 4.31 -14.16
C ILE A 35 -5.55 4.43 -15.40
N SER A 36 -4.54 3.56 -15.53
CA SER A 36 -3.69 3.50 -16.73
C SER A 36 -4.50 3.19 -18.00
N ASP A 37 -5.57 2.41 -17.87
CA ASP A 37 -6.51 2.09 -18.96
C ASP A 37 -7.60 3.17 -19.16
N GLU A 38 -7.48 4.33 -18.50
CA GLU A 38 -8.43 5.47 -18.54
C GLU A 38 -9.87 5.14 -18.08
N ILE A 39 -10.06 4.05 -17.34
CA ILE A 39 -11.36 3.61 -16.83
C ILE A 39 -11.75 4.41 -15.59
N GLN A 40 -12.82 5.19 -15.69
CA GLN A 40 -13.29 6.06 -14.60
C GLN A 40 -14.21 5.35 -13.59
N VAL A 41 -14.97 4.35 -14.04
CA VAL A 41 -16.00 3.67 -13.25
C VAL A 41 -15.92 2.17 -13.47
N VAL A 42 -15.98 1.40 -12.37
CA VAL A 42 -15.93 -0.06 -12.41
C VAL A 42 -17.03 -0.67 -11.54
N ASN A 43 -17.59 -1.80 -11.95
CA ASN A 43 -18.56 -2.54 -11.14
C ASN A 43 -17.91 -3.76 -10.46
N SER A 44 -18.61 -4.33 -9.47
CA SER A 44 -18.13 -5.51 -8.73
C SER A 44 -17.95 -6.75 -9.62
N GLN A 45 -18.67 -6.86 -10.73
CA GLN A 45 -18.51 -7.98 -11.68
C GLN A 45 -17.17 -7.90 -12.40
N PHE A 46 -16.82 -6.71 -12.89
CA PHE A 46 -15.58 -6.46 -13.60
C PHE A 46 -14.37 -6.58 -12.67
N LEU A 47 -14.45 -5.97 -11.48
CA LEU A 47 -13.42 -6.16 -10.44
C LEU A 47 -13.25 -7.64 -10.08
N GLY A 48 -14.36 -8.38 -9.97
CA GLY A 48 -14.34 -9.81 -9.66
C GLY A 48 -13.58 -10.64 -10.69
N LYS A 49 -13.73 -10.32 -11.98
CA LYS A 49 -12.95 -10.96 -13.04
C LYS A 49 -11.45 -10.68 -12.93
N LYS A 50 -11.06 -9.44 -12.62
CA LYS A 50 -9.65 -9.05 -12.50
C LYS A 50 -8.99 -9.59 -11.23
N LEU A 51 -9.73 -9.65 -10.12
CA LEU A 51 -9.25 -10.11 -8.81
C LEU A 51 -9.44 -11.61 -8.58
N GLN A 52 -10.20 -12.30 -9.43
CA GLN A 52 -10.65 -13.68 -9.23
C GLN A 52 -11.46 -13.87 -7.93
N ILE A 53 -12.31 -12.88 -7.62
CA ILE A 53 -13.15 -12.85 -6.42
C ILE A 53 -14.62 -12.69 -6.83
N THR A 54 -15.54 -13.26 -6.06
CA THR A 54 -16.97 -13.11 -6.35
C THR A 54 -17.43 -11.65 -6.14
N PRO A 55 -18.36 -11.14 -6.97
CA PRO A 55 -18.92 -9.80 -6.80
C PRO A 55 -19.53 -9.55 -5.41
N THR A 56 -20.13 -10.59 -4.83
CA THR A 56 -20.68 -10.57 -3.48
C THR A 56 -19.60 -10.35 -2.44
N GLN A 57 -18.46 -11.05 -2.55
CA GLN A 57 -17.35 -10.87 -1.62
C GLN A 57 -16.74 -9.47 -1.76
N ILE A 58 -16.61 -8.92 -2.98
CA ILE A 58 -16.14 -7.55 -3.19
C ILE A 58 -17.04 -6.53 -2.49
N ARG A 59 -18.37 -6.66 -2.63
CA ARG A 59 -19.32 -5.77 -1.94
C ARG A 59 -19.20 -5.89 -0.43
N LYS A 60 -19.02 -7.11 0.09
CA LYS A 60 -18.82 -7.38 1.52
C LYS A 60 -17.53 -6.74 2.03
N ASP A 61 -16.42 -6.94 1.32
CA ASP A 61 -15.11 -6.37 1.65
C ASP A 61 -15.18 -4.84 1.73
N LEU A 62 -15.71 -4.21 0.69
CA LEU A 62 -15.84 -2.75 0.63
C LEU A 62 -16.84 -2.23 1.68
N SER A 63 -17.88 -2.98 2.02
CA SER A 63 -18.86 -2.53 3.02
C SER A 63 -18.28 -2.30 4.42
N TYR A 64 -17.17 -2.95 4.77
CA TYR A 64 -16.49 -2.76 6.07
C TYR A 64 -15.89 -1.36 6.24
N PHE A 65 -15.53 -0.68 5.14
CA PHE A 65 -14.85 0.61 5.20
C PHE A 65 -15.76 1.80 4.83
N GLY A 66 -17.04 1.53 4.60
CA GLY A 66 -18.07 2.54 4.32
C GLY A 66 -18.80 2.33 2.99
N ARG A 67 -19.47 3.38 2.54
CA ARG A 67 -20.27 3.35 1.30
C ARG A 67 -19.45 3.83 0.11
N PHE A 68 -18.83 2.88 -0.59
CA PHE A 68 -18.15 3.14 -1.85
C PHE A 68 -19.17 3.24 -2.99
N GLY A 69 -19.47 4.47 -3.43
CA GLY A 69 -20.29 4.75 -4.61
C GLY A 69 -21.79 4.98 -4.36
N LYS A 70 -22.52 5.26 -5.44
CA LYS A 70 -23.99 5.38 -5.46
C LYS A 70 -24.59 4.08 -6.01
N GLN A 71 -25.61 3.57 -5.32
CA GLN A 71 -26.31 2.33 -5.68
C GLN A 71 -26.70 2.35 -7.18
N GLY A 72 -26.30 1.30 -7.92
CA GLY A 72 -26.59 1.15 -9.35
C GLY A 72 -25.61 1.78 -10.35
N ARG A 73 -24.63 2.58 -9.91
CA ARG A 73 -23.66 3.25 -10.83
C ARG A 73 -22.25 2.69 -10.84
N GLY A 74 -21.91 1.79 -9.92
CA GLY A 74 -20.54 1.27 -9.77
C GLY A 74 -19.66 2.16 -8.89
N TYR A 75 -18.37 1.84 -8.83
CA TYR A 75 -17.35 2.51 -8.03
C TYR A 75 -16.55 3.45 -8.93
N SER A 76 -16.37 4.70 -8.49
CA SER A 76 -15.37 5.57 -9.11
C SER A 76 -13.99 5.00 -8.83
N VAL A 77 -13.21 4.73 -9.87
CA VAL A 77 -11.88 4.09 -9.75
C VAL A 77 -10.94 4.98 -8.94
N ASN A 78 -10.88 6.28 -9.24
CA ASN A 78 -10.05 7.25 -8.52
C ASN A 78 -10.42 7.36 -7.04
N ASN A 79 -11.70 7.57 -6.73
CA ASN A 79 -12.13 7.75 -5.34
C ASN A 79 -11.92 6.46 -4.52
N LEU A 80 -12.21 5.30 -5.12
CA LEU A 80 -11.99 4.02 -4.46
C LEU A 80 -10.50 3.77 -4.21
N LEU A 81 -9.63 4.08 -5.19
CA LEU A 81 -8.19 3.95 -5.01
C LEU A 81 -7.68 4.83 -3.86
N GLU A 82 -8.09 6.10 -3.82
CA GLU A 82 -7.64 7.03 -2.78
C GLU A 82 -8.13 6.63 -1.38
N GLU A 83 -9.38 6.20 -1.24
CA GLU A 83 -9.87 5.68 0.04
C GLU A 83 -9.12 4.41 0.47
N LEU A 84 -8.84 3.48 -0.45
CA LEU A 84 -8.06 2.27 -0.12
C LEU A 84 -6.61 2.58 0.25
N LYS A 85 -5.97 3.55 -0.41
CA LYS A 85 -4.63 4.00 -0.03
C LYS A 85 -4.63 4.62 1.36
N GLN A 86 -5.64 5.44 1.69
CA GLN A 86 -5.79 6.00 3.04
C GLN A 86 -5.93 4.91 4.10
N ILE A 87 -6.76 3.88 3.85
CA ILE A 87 -6.94 2.74 4.76
C ILE A 87 -5.63 1.97 4.96
N LEU A 88 -4.88 1.74 3.89
CA LEU A 88 -3.60 1.02 3.91
C LEU A 88 -2.42 1.88 4.39
N GLY A 89 -2.61 3.18 4.58
CA GLY A 89 -1.54 4.11 4.93
C GLY A 89 -0.54 4.37 3.80
N LEU A 90 -0.90 4.13 2.54
CA LEU A 90 -0.03 4.36 1.37
C LEU A 90 0.08 5.85 0.97
N ASN A 91 -0.60 6.73 1.71
CA ASN A 91 -0.52 8.18 1.55
C ASN A 91 0.43 8.83 2.57
N TYR A 92 1.12 8.02 3.38
CA TYR A 92 2.15 8.46 4.32
C TYR A 92 3.53 8.07 3.81
N GLU A 93 4.53 8.85 4.22
CA GLU A 93 5.93 8.48 4.03
C GLU A 93 6.38 7.55 5.17
N TRP A 94 6.84 6.37 4.79
CA TRP A 94 7.34 5.33 5.68
C TRP A 94 8.84 5.21 5.53
N ASN A 95 9.57 5.57 6.58
CA ASN A 95 10.99 5.30 6.68
C ASN A 95 11.22 3.83 7.01
N VAL A 96 11.85 3.10 6.09
CA VAL A 96 12.11 1.67 6.19
C VAL A 96 13.61 1.41 6.30
N VAL A 97 13.97 0.49 7.18
CA VAL A 97 15.35 -0.01 7.34
C VAL A 97 15.40 -1.46 6.91
N LEU A 98 16.31 -1.79 5.99
CA LEU A 98 16.55 -3.18 5.58
C LEU A 98 17.59 -3.83 6.49
N VAL A 99 17.27 -4.98 7.06
CA VAL A 99 18.23 -5.80 7.81
C VAL A 99 18.63 -7.02 6.97
N GLY A 100 19.91 -7.13 6.66
CA GLY A 100 20.50 -8.15 5.79
C GLY A 100 20.61 -7.70 4.33
N VAL A 101 21.84 -7.51 3.87
CA VAL A 101 22.23 -7.06 2.51
C VAL A 101 22.91 -8.21 1.76
N GLY A 102 22.30 -9.40 1.86
CA GLY A 102 22.62 -10.57 1.05
C GLY A 102 22.23 -10.37 -0.42
N ARG A 103 22.05 -11.46 -1.17
CA ARG A 103 21.60 -11.39 -2.58
C ARG A 103 20.20 -10.78 -2.67
N LEU A 104 19.27 -11.23 -1.82
CA LEU A 104 17.90 -10.70 -1.77
C LEU A 104 17.86 -9.25 -1.28
N GLY A 105 18.58 -8.94 -0.20
CA GLY A 105 18.63 -7.58 0.32
C GLY A 105 19.11 -6.57 -0.72
N ARG A 106 20.15 -6.93 -1.48
CA ARG A 106 20.63 -6.11 -2.61
C ARG A 106 19.59 -5.95 -3.73
N ALA A 107 18.80 -6.98 -4.03
CA ALA A 107 17.72 -6.89 -5.01
C ALA A 107 16.56 -6.01 -4.52
N ILE A 108 16.24 -6.04 -3.23
CA ILE A 108 15.24 -5.16 -2.61
C ILE A 108 15.73 -3.71 -2.66
N LEU A 109 17.00 -3.48 -2.32
CA LEU A 109 17.64 -2.17 -2.34
C LEU A 109 17.65 -1.50 -3.73
N SER A 110 17.80 -2.29 -4.79
CA SER A 110 17.78 -1.79 -6.17
C SER A 110 16.38 -1.69 -6.76
N TYR A 111 15.33 -2.04 -6.02
CA TYR A 111 13.96 -2.01 -6.52
C TYR A 111 13.35 -0.60 -6.42
N PRO A 112 13.03 0.05 -7.56
CA PRO A 112 12.51 1.41 -7.54
C PRO A 112 11.04 1.51 -7.09
N GLY A 113 10.33 0.39 -6.95
CA GLY A 113 8.88 0.38 -6.72
C GLY A 113 8.43 0.66 -5.29
N PHE A 114 9.34 0.93 -4.35
CA PHE A 114 8.98 1.31 -2.97
C PHE A 114 8.60 2.80 -2.85
N ASN A 115 9.36 3.68 -3.53
CA ASN A 115 9.17 5.13 -3.43
C ASN A 115 7.77 5.61 -3.88
N PRO A 116 7.17 5.11 -4.98
CA PRO A 116 5.86 5.60 -5.43
C PRO A 116 4.71 5.32 -4.46
N ASP A 117 4.89 4.39 -3.52
CA ASP A 117 3.90 4.03 -2.50
C ASP A 117 4.28 4.59 -1.11
N GLY A 118 5.19 5.58 -1.07
CA GLY A 118 5.59 6.28 0.14
C GLY A 118 6.63 5.52 0.99
N PHE A 119 7.19 4.41 0.52
CA PHE A 119 8.21 3.68 1.28
C PHE A 119 9.60 4.15 0.91
N HIS A 120 10.27 4.80 1.86
CA HIS A 120 11.62 5.31 1.71
C HIS A 120 12.58 4.39 2.44
N LEU A 121 13.40 3.66 1.68
CA LEU A 121 14.45 2.87 2.28
C LEU A 121 15.62 3.78 2.67
N ILE A 122 15.65 4.21 3.92
CA ILE A 122 16.61 5.22 4.42
C ILE A 122 17.93 4.61 4.89
N ALA A 123 17.91 3.34 5.26
CA ALA A 123 19.11 2.64 5.71
C ALA A 123 19.06 1.15 5.39
N ALA A 124 20.24 0.57 5.27
CA ALA A 124 20.44 -0.86 5.26
C ALA A 124 21.48 -1.24 6.31
N ILE A 125 21.33 -2.44 6.86
CA ILE A 125 22.08 -2.93 8.00
C ILE A 125 22.55 -4.35 7.69
N ASP A 126 23.84 -4.65 7.85
CA ASP A 126 24.38 -6.00 7.71
C ASP A 126 25.44 -6.30 8.79
N LYS A 127 25.70 -7.59 9.04
CA LYS A 127 26.77 -8.04 9.93
C LYS A 127 28.13 -8.13 9.23
N ASN A 128 28.14 -8.15 7.90
CA ASN A 128 29.35 -8.21 7.09
C ASN A 128 30.04 -6.84 7.11
N PRO A 129 31.21 -6.72 7.76
CA PRO A 129 31.92 -5.44 7.88
C PRO A 129 32.36 -4.88 6.52
N ASP A 130 32.53 -5.72 5.49
CA ASP A 130 32.93 -5.30 4.14
C ASP A 130 31.84 -4.49 3.42
N LEU A 131 30.59 -4.57 3.89
CA LEU A 131 29.47 -3.83 3.32
C LEU A 131 29.28 -2.46 3.97
N PHE A 132 30.08 -2.10 4.98
CA PHE A 132 29.94 -0.83 5.68
C PHE A 132 30.38 0.35 4.80
N GLY A 133 29.58 1.43 4.80
CA GLY A 133 29.91 2.67 4.08
C GLY A 133 29.66 2.65 2.56
N ALA A 134 29.21 1.53 1.98
CA ALA A 134 28.82 1.53 0.57
C ALA A 134 27.54 2.37 0.38
N LYS A 135 27.52 3.22 -0.65
CA LYS A 135 26.32 4.00 -1.00
C LYS A 135 25.45 3.17 -1.95
N ILE A 136 24.25 2.79 -1.51
CA ILE A 136 23.36 1.92 -2.31
C ILE A 136 22.37 2.72 -3.15
N SER A 137 21.99 3.92 -2.71
CA SER A 137 21.22 4.89 -3.50
C SER A 137 21.49 6.32 -3.02
N THR A 138 20.98 7.33 -3.75
CA THR A 138 21.26 8.75 -3.52
C THR A 138 20.97 9.20 -2.08
N ASP A 139 19.98 8.59 -1.42
CA ASP A 139 19.44 8.97 -0.10
C ASP A 139 19.45 7.84 0.95
N CYS A 140 20.09 6.70 0.67
CA CYS A 140 20.18 5.55 1.59
C CYS A 140 21.62 5.32 2.07
N TRP A 141 21.81 5.39 3.39
CA TRP A 141 23.12 5.17 4.02
C TRP A 141 23.20 3.76 4.62
N LEU A 142 24.29 3.03 4.35
CA LEU A 142 24.60 1.77 5.02
C LEU A 142 25.20 2.05 6.40
N ALA A 143 24.51 1.61 7.45
CA ALA A 143 25.00 1.70 8.82
C ALA A 143 25.29 0.29 9.38
N LEU A 144 26.38 0.15 10.14
CA LEU A 144 26.68 -1.06 10.92
C LEU A 144 25.69 -1.16 12.10
N LEU A 145 25.25 -2.37 12.45
CA LEU A 145 24.61 -2.61 13.76
C LEU A 145 25.61 -2.22 14.85
N ARG A 146 25.38 -1.08 15.50
CA ARG A 146 25.91 -0.88 16.84
C ARG A 146 24.96 -1.53 17.84
N PRO A 147 25.47 -2.29 18.82
CA PRO A 147 24.62 -2.85 19.87
C PRO A 147 23.88 -1.72 20.58
N ILE A 148 22.55 -1.80 20.55
CA ILE A 148 21.66 -0.97 21.36
C ILE A 148 21.93 -1.38 22.81
N HIS A 149 22.68 -0.57 23.54
CA HIS A 149 22.77 -0.73 24.99
C HIS A 149 21.46 -0.18 25.55
N PHE A 150 20.63 -1.07 26.10
CA PHE A 150 19.48 -0.71 26.92
C PHE A 150 19.94 -0.20 28.28
#